data_AF-A0A060BYH8-F1
#
_entry.id   AF-A0A060BYH8-F1
#
_cell.length_a   1.000
_cell.length_b   1.000
_cell.length_c   1.000
_cell.angle_alpha   90.00
_cell.angle_beta   90.00
_cell.angle_gamma   90.00
#
_symmetry.space_group_name_H-M   'P 1'
#
loop_
_entity.id
_entity.type
_entity.pdbx_description
1 polymer ?
#
loop_
_entity_poly.entity_id
_entity_poly.type
_entity_poly.pdbx_seq_one_letter_code
_entity_poly.pdbx_strand_id
1 'polypeptide(L)'
;MQDALTNAGCIRQAGRLLLQTQNPSWLYPVTMGATTIWERWDSMLEDGSINPGSMTSFNHYAFGAIADWLHRVVGGLAPASVGYQQLRIEPR
;
A
#
# COMPACT_ATOMS: atom_id res chain seq x y z
N MET A 1 -1.47 -8.87 -2.21
CA MET A 1 -0.38 -9.43 -1.36
C MET A 1 -0.72 -9.36 0.12
N GLN A 2 -1.06 -8.19 0.67
CA GLN A 2 -1.34 -8.08 2.11
C GLN A 2 -2.48 -8.96 2.61
N ASP A 3 -3.60 -9.06 1.88
CA ASP A 3 -4.68 -9.98 2.25
C ASP A 3 -4.21 -11.43 2.32
N ALA A 4 -3.37 -11.87 1.38
CA ALA A 4 -2.84 -13.23 1.37
C ALA A 4 -1.96 -13.50 2.61
N LEU A 5 -1.11 -12.54 2.99
CA LEU A 5 -0.30 -12.64 4.21
C LEU A 5 -1.16 -12.67 5.47
N THR A 6 -2.14 -11.76 5.58
CA THR A 6 -3.06 -11.72 6.72
C THR A 6 -3.85 -13.02 6.84
N ASN A 7 -4.39 -13.55 5.74
CA ASN A 7 -5.18 -14.80 5.72
C ASN A 7 -4.33 -16.04 6.05
N ALA A 8 -3.03 -16.01 5.73
CA ALA A 8 -2.08 -17.05 6.11
C ALA A 8 -1.59 -16.95 7.57
N GLY A 9 -2.10 -15.99 8.37
CA GLY A 9 -1.66 -15.75 9.74
C GLY A 9 -0.32 -14.99 9.84
N CYS A 10 0.21 -14.50 8.73
CA CYS A 10 1.49 -13.78 8.63
C CYS A 10 1.33 -12.26 8.82
N ILE A 11 0.53 -11.82 9.79
CA ILE A 11 0.21 -10.40 10.02
C ILE A 11 1.47 -9.56 10.33
N ARG A 12 2.44 -10.14 11.04
CA ARG A 12 3.72 -9.47 11.34
C ARG A 12 4.53 -9.17 10.08
N GLN A 13 4.54 -10.08 9.11
CA GLN A 13 5.21 -9.89 7.84
C GLN A 13 4.49 -8.83 6.99
N ALA A 14 3.15 -8.85 6.98
CA ALA A 14 2.36 -7.82 6.31
C ALA A 14 2.66 -6.41 6.86
N GLY A 15 2.73 -6.27 8.19
CA GLY A 15 3.12 -5.03 8.87
C GLY A 15 4.56 -4.61 8.55
N ARG A 16 5.52 -5.56 8.53
CA ARG A 16 6.91 -5.26 8.16
C ARG A 16 7.03 -4.72 6.73
N LEU A 17 6.26 -5.25 5.80
CA LEU A 17 6.24 -4.76 4.41
C LEU A 17 5.60 -3.38 4.29
N LEU A 18 4.54 -3.11 5.04
CA LEU A 18 3.91 -1.78 5.08
C LEU A 18 4.88 -0.71 5.56
N LEU A 19 5.68 -1.03 6.59
CA LEU A 19 6.58 -0.10 7.25
C LEU A 19 7.98 -0.03 6.60
N GLN A 20 8.25 -0.79 5.54
CA GLN A 20 9.50 -0.70 4.79
C GLN A 20 9.61 0.67 4.11
N THR A 21 10.80 1.27 4.15
CA THR A 21 11.07 2.60 3.58
C THR A 21 12.09 2.58 2.45
N GLN A 22 12.79 1.46 2.24
CA GLN A 22 13.71 1.29 1.10
C GLN A 22 12.95 0.90 -0.17
N ASN A 23 13.51 1.22 -1.33
CA ASN A 23 12.97 0.79 -2.62
C ASN A 23 13.14 -0.74 -2.78
N PRO A 24 12.11 -1.51 -3.18
CA PRO A 24 10.72 -1.11 -3.44
C PRO A 24 9.82 -1.21 -2.19
N SER A 25 9.08 -0.13 -1.89
CA SER A 25 8.07 -0.09 -0.83
C SER A 25 7.08 1.07 -0.99
N TRP A 26 5.96 1.04 -0.26
CA TRP A 26 4.99 2.15 -0.24
C TRP A 26 5.53 3.43 0.39
N LEU A 27 6.40 3.32 1.39
CA LEU A 27 6.93 4.50 2.08
C LEU A 27 8.19 5.05 1.41
N TYR A 28 8.85 4.31 0.51
CA TYR A 28 9.97 4.86 -0.25
C TYR A 28 9.58 6.13 -1.04
N PRO A 29 8.51 6.16 -1.87
CA PRO A 29 8.05 7.40 -2.51
C PRO A 29 7.75 8.52 -1.50
N VAL A 30 7.17 8.18 -0.34
CA VAL A 30 6.89 9.16 0.72
C VAL A 30 8.20 9.76 1.27
N THR A 31 9.23 8.95 1.50
CA THR A 31 10.55 9.45 1.91
C THR A 31 11.22 10.30 0.84
N MET A 32 10.85 10.12 -0.43
CA MET A 32 11.29 10.94 -1.57
C MET A 32 10.38 12.16 -1.84
N GLY A 33 9.40 12.44 -0.97
CA GLY A 33 8.53 13.62 -1.07
C GLY A 33 7.25 13.43 -1.90
N ALA A 34 6.86 12.20 -2.21
CA ALA A 34 5.62 11.93 -2.93
C ALA A 34 4.38 12.38 -2.15
N THR A 35 3.45 13.04 -2.84
CA THR A 35 2.10 13.37 -2.33
C THR A 35 1.00 12.54 -2.99
N THR A 36 1.37 11.66 -3.93
CA THR A 36 0.50 10.77 -4.71
C THR A 36 1.20 9.43 -4.91
N ILE A 37 0.46 8.39 -5.30
CA ILE A 37 1.04 7.09 -5.64
C ILE A 37 1.68 7.16 -7.03
N TRP A 38 2.87 6.59 -7.17
CA TRP A 38 3.60 6.54 -8.42
C TRP A 38 3.26 5.29 -9.23
N GLU A 39 3.41 5.37 -10.54
CA GLU A 39 3.23 4.22 -11.44
C GLU A 39 4.24 3.11 -11.19
N ARG A 40 5.46 3.48 -10.78
CA ARG A 40 6.54 2.56 -10.45
C ARG A 40 7.00 2.79 -9.02
N TRP A 41 7.48 1.73 -8.36
CA TRP A 41 8.14 1.85 -7.06
C TRP A 41 9.33 2.81 -7.12
N ASP A 42 9.99 2.82 -8.26
CA ASP A 42 11.22 3.54 -8.56
C ASP A 42 11.01 4.62 -9.64
N SER A 43 9.82 5.25 -9.71
CA SER A 43 9.59 6.39 -10.63
C SER A 43 10.63 7.50 -10.44
N MET A 44 11.11 7.69 -9.20
CA MET A 44 12.34 8.39 -8.87
C MET A 44 13.33 7.40 -8.24
N LEU A 45 14.56 7.38 -8.74
CA LEU A 45 15.65 6.56 -8.24
C LEU A 45 16.25 7.18 -6.97
N GLU A 46 17.08 6.42 -6.25
CA GLU A 46 17.67 6.85 -4.98
C GLU A 46 18.57 8.09 -5.12
N ASP A 47 19.14 8.31 -6.31
CA ASP A 47 19.94 9.49 -6.65
C ASP A 47 19.10 10.72 -7.05
N GLY A 48 17.76 10.59 -7.03
CA GLY A 48 16.82 11.65 -7.41
C GLY A 48 16.55 11.74 -8.91
N SER A 49 17.22 10.93 -9.75
CA SER A 49 16.92 10.89 -11.18
C SER A 49 15.58 10.20 -11.45
N ILE A 50 14.92 10.60 -12.53
CA ILE A 50 13.65 9.97 -12.96
C ILE A 50 13.98 8.63 -13.63
N ASN A 51 13.15 7.63 -13.38
CA ASN A 51 13.26 6.34 -14.05
C ASN A 51 13.38 6.50 -15.57
N PRO A 52 14.39 5.91 -16.23
CA PRO A 52 14.65 6.11 -17.65
C PRO A 52 13.61 5.45 -18.57
N GLY A 53 12.68 4.64 -18.01
CA GLY A 53 11.58 4.07 -18.76
C GLY A 53 10.72 5.15 -19.42
N SER A 54 10.29 4.90 -20.65
CA SER A 54 9.44 5.83 -21.43
C SER A 54 8.03 6.02 -20.86
N MET A 55 7.64 5.24 -19.85
CA MET A 55 6.34 5.29 -19.18
C MET A 55 6.59 5.41 -17.67
N THR A 56 6.54 6.65 -17.18
CA THR A 56 6.76 7.02 -15.78
C THR A 56 5.81 8.14 -15.37
N SER A 57 4.73 7.78 -14.67
CA SER A 57 3.82 8.72 -14.01
C SER A 57 4.06 8.79 -12.50
N PHE A 58 3.94 9.99 -11.94
CA PHE A 58 3.98 10.26 -10.49
C PHE A 58 2.58 10.30 -9.85
N ASN A 59 1.52 9.97 -10.60
CA ASN A 59 0.14 10.01 -10.10
C ASN A 59 -0.70 8.89 -10.73
N HIS A 60 -0.48 7.66 -10.26
CA HIS A 60 -1.16 6.46 -10.73
C HIS A 60 -1.64 5.65 -9.51
N TYR A 61 -2.95 5.51 -9.34
CA TYR A 61 -3.53 5.03 -8.07
C TYR A 61 -3.37 3.51 -7.81
N ALA A 62 -2.85 2.73 -8.77
CA ALA A 62 -2.87 1.27 -8.72
C ALA A 62 -2.23 0.69 -7.43
N PHE A 63 -1.03 1.14 -7.05
CA PHE A 63 -0.42 0.70 -5.78
C PHE A 63 -1.07 1.29 -4.52
N GLY A 64 -1.94 2.29 -4.69
CA GLY A 64 -2.83 2.81 -3.65
C GLY A 64 -3.94 1.85 -3.23
N ALA A 65 -4.13 0.74 -3.95
CA ALA A 65 -5.04 -0.34 -3.55
C ALA A 65 -4.75 -0.91 -2.14
N ILE A 66 -3.54 -0.68 -1.60
CA ILE A 66 -3.20 -0.96 -0.20
C ILE A 66 -4.15 -0.31 0.82
N ALA A 67 -4.79 0.82 0.46
CA ALA A 67 -5.71 1.54 1.35
C ALA A 67 -6.92 0.68 1.78
N ASP A 68 -7.40 -0.20 0.92
CA ASP A 68 -8.48 -1.13 1.28
C ASP A 68 -8.06 -2.07 2.42
N TRP A 69 -6.85 -2.62 2.37
CA TRP A 69 -6.30 -3.43 3.47
C TRP A 69 -6.08 -2.60 4.74
N LEU A 70 -5.61 -1.36 4.63
CA LEU A 70 -5.49 -0.46 5.78
C LEU A 70 -6.84 -0.23 6.46
N HIS A 71 -7.91 0.03 5.71
CA HIS A 71 -9.24 0.23 6.29
C HIS A 71 -9.81 -1.06 6.92
N ARG A 72 -9.76 -2.18 6.18
CA ARG A 72 -10.39 -3.43 6.60
C ARG A 72 -9.64 -4.18 7.69
N VAL A 73 -8.32 -4.14 7.68
CA VAL A 73 -7.47 -4.96 8.57
C VAL A 73 -6.89 -4.12 9.70
N VAL A 74 -6.18 -3.04 9.39
CA VAL A 74 -5.59 -2.17 10.43
C VAL A 74 -6.68 -1.39 11.15
N GLY A 75 -7.56 -0.72 10.41
CA GLY A 75 -8.74 -0.04 10.97
C GLY A 75 -9.83 -1.02 11.44
N GLY A 76 -9.80 -2.26 10.94
CA GLY A 76 -10.75 -3.31 11.31
C GLY A 76 -12.16 -3.12 10.76
N LEU A 77 -12.37 -2.21 9.81
CA LEU A 77 -13.70 -1.85 9.30
C LEU A 77 -13.98 -2.56 7.97
N ALA A 78 -14.75 -3.63 8.00
CA ALA A 78 -15.06 -4.43 6.81
C ALA A 78 -16.56 -4.73 6.70
N PRO A 79 -17.09 -4.87 5.48
CA PRO A 79 -18.49 -5.25 5.30
C PRO A 79 -18.73 -6.66 5.85
N ALA A 80 -19.72 -6.82 6.73
CA ALA A 80 -20.26 -8.12 7.12
C ALA A 80 -21.47 -8.51 6.24
N SER A 81 -22.06 -7.54 5.54
CA SER A 81 -23.06 -7.74 4.50
C SER A 81 -22.93 -6.68 3.40
N VAL A 82 -23.60 -6.89 2.26
CA VAL A 82 -23.55 -5.98 1.11
C VAL A 82 -23.98 -4.57 1.50
N GLY A 83 -23.20 -3.57 1.07
CA GLY A 83 -23.49 -2.16 1.36
C GLY A 83 -23.33 -1.79 2.83
N TYR A 84 -22.60 -2.56 3.63
CA TYR A 84 -22.33 -2.29 5.05
C TYR A 84 -23.59 -2.22 5.94
N GLN A 85 -24.71 -2.87 5.55
CA GLN A 85 -25.87 -2.98 6.45
C GLN A 85 -25.49 -3.61 7.79
N GLN A 86 -24.51 -4.51 7.75
CA GLN A 86 -23.78 -4.98 8.91
C GLN A 86 -22.29 -4.68 8.71
N LEU A 87 -21.67 -4.12 9.75
CA LEU A 87 -20.25 -3.78 9.79
C LEU A 87 -19.53 -4.76 10.72
N ARG A 88 -18.46 -5.38 10.23
CA ARG A 88 -17.51 -6.08 11.08
C ARG A 88 -16.48 -5.08 11.59
N ILE A 89 -16.24 -5.10 12.91
CA ILE A 89 -15.23 -4.31 13.61
C ILE A 89 -14.23 -5.28 14.23
N GLU A 90 -13.08 -5.44 13.60
CA GLU A 90 -12.05 -6.41 14.01
C GLU A 90 -10.64 -5.92 13.61
N PRO A 91 -10.06 -4.94 14.33
CA PRO A 91 -8.71 -4.45 14.04
C PRO A 91 -7.65 -5.51 14.36
N ARG A 92 -6.59 -5.56 13.55
CA ARG A 92 -5.48 -6.53 13.68
C ARG A 92 -4.12 -5.89 13.53
#